data_AF-A0A382JYM9-F1
#
_entry.id   AF-A0A382JYM9-F1
#
_cell.length_a   1.000
_cell.length_b   1.000
_cell.length_c   1.000
_cell.angle_alpha   90.00
_cell.angle_beta   90.00
_cell.angle_gamma   90.00
#
_symmetry.space_group_name_H-M   'P 1'
#
loop_
_entity.id
_entity.type
_entity.pdbx_description
1 polymer ?
#
loop_
_entity_poly.entity_id
_entity_poly.type
_entity_poly.pdbx_seq_one_letter_code
_entity_poly.pdbx_strand_id
1 'polypeptide(L)'
;MAAKKEFNTHSNPSQLKITDMRIAVVGHGSWRWPIIKLYTNQDIVGLGEVRDGASARYALMLKSRLLGENPCDIDRIMRKLKQFGGHGRLGGGVSGVE
;
A
#
# COMPACT_ATOMS: atom_id res chain seq x y z
N MET A 1 -23.77 -10.07 13.05
CA MET A 1 -23.28 -9.45 14.30
C MET A 1 -21.98 -8.72 13.99
N ALA A 2 -21.89 -7.41 14.24
CA ALA A 2 -20.64 -6.67 14.06
C ALA A 2 -19.72 -6.94 15.26
N ALA A 3 -18.49 -7.39 14.99
CA ALA A 3 -17.50 -7.62 16.03
C ALA A 3 -17.18 -6.30 16.77
N LYS A 4 -17.15 -6.36 18.10
CA LYS A 4 -16.78 -5.25 18.98
C LYS A 4 -15.30 -4.93 18.79
N LYS A 5 -14.95 -3.74 18.29
CA LYS A 5 -13.55 -3.27 18.27
C LYS A 5 -13.14 -2.91 19.70
N GLU A 6 -12.17 -3.63 20.27
CA GLU A 6 -11.66 -3.43 21.65
C GLU A 6 -10.70 -2.22 21.79
N PHE A 7 -10.47 -1.45 20.72
CA PHE A 7 -9.54 -0.33 20.71
C PHE A 7 -10.24 1.00 20.41
N ASN A 8 -9.74 2.06 21.04
CA ASN A 8 -10.27 3.42 20.88
C ASN A 8 -9.83 4.04 19.55
N THR A 9 -10.76 4.27 18.63
CA THR A 9 -10.50 4.88 17.31
C THR A 9 -10.40 6.40 17.34
N HIS A 10 -10.69 7.07 18.45
CA HIS A 10 -10.60 8.53 18.58
C HIS A 10 -9.17 9.07 18.48
N SER A 11 -8.16 8.20 18.60
CA SER A 11 -6.74 8.54 18.42
C SER A 11 -6.30 8.55 16.95
N ASN A 12 -7.11 8.03 16.02
CA ASN A 12 -6.73 8.01 14.61
C ASN A 12 -6.76 9.43 14.03
N PRO A 13 -5.68 9.89 13.37
CA PRO A 13 -5.64 11.20 12.75
C PRO A 13 -6.61 11.21 11.55
N SER A 14 -7.80 11.75 11.76
CA SER A 14 -8.92 11.74 10.78
C SER A 14 -8.58 12.49 9.49
N GLN A 15 -7.62 13.41 9.54
CA GLN A 15 -7.16 14.19 8.38
C GLN A 15 -5.94 13.58 7.69
N LEU A 16 -5.33 12.50 8.22
CA LEU A 16 -4.18 11.86 7.58
C LEU A 16 -4.62 11.21 6.28
N LYS A 17 -3.95 11.54 5.18
CA LYS A 17 -4.28 11.10 3.83
C LYS A 17 -3.00 10.80 3.05
N ILE A 18 -3.02 9.75 2.26
CA ILE A 18 -1.96 9.46 1.29
C ILE A 18 -2.05 10.51 0.16
N THR A 19 -0.96 11.24 -0.06
CA THR A 19 -0.87 12.32 -1.05
C THR A 19 -0.10 11.94 -2.30
N ASP A 20 0.85 11.01 -2.19
CA ASP A 20 1.62 10.53 -3.33
C ASP A 20 2.10 9.08 -3.11
N MET A 21 2.38 8.41 -4.22
CA MET A 21 3.07 7.12 -4.23
C MET A 21 4.15 7.15 -5.30
N ARG A 22 5.38 6.86 -4.89
CA ARG A 22 6.55 6.78 -5.76
C ARG A 22 7.14 5.39 -5.68
N ILE A 23 7.87 5.02 -6.73
CA ILE A 23 8.54 3.72 -6.78
C ILE A 23 9.99 3.92 -7.20
N ALA A 24 10.90 3.29 -6.47
CA ALA A 24 12.28 3.12 -6.87
C ALA A 24 12.53 1.64 -7.14
N VAL A 25 13.07 1.28 -8.30
CA VAL A 25 13.42 -0.12 -8.59
C VAL A 25 14.90 -0.29 -8.31
N VAL A 26 15.22 -1.09 -7.30
CA VAL A 26 16.60 -1.50 -7.00
C VAL A 26 16.81 -2.89 -7.60
N GLY A 27 17.99 -3.16 -8.14
CA GLY A 27 18.24 -4.46 -8.78
C GLY A 27 19.73 -4.74 -8.95
N HIS A 28 20.07 -6.02 -9.01
CA HIS A 28 21.41 -6.51 -9.33
C HIS A 28 21.30 -7.76 -10.21
N GLY A 29 22.01 -7.75 -11.35
CA GLY A 29 21.86 -8.80 -12.37
C GLY A 29 20.43 -8.89 -12.90
N SER A 30 19.86 -10.09 -12.88
CA SER A 30 18.47 -10.35 -13.33
C SER A 30 17.40 -10.13 -12.24
N TRP A 31 17.81 -9.71 -11.03
CA TRP A 31 16.90 -9.46 -9.91
C TRP A 31 16.46 -7.99 -9.85
N ARG A 32 15.21 -7.78 -9.44
CA ARG A 32 14.62 -6.46 -9.19
C ARG A 32 13.75 -6.48 -7.95
N TRP A 33 13.81 -5.41 -7.17
CA TRP A 33 13.05 -5.15 -5.96
C TRP A 33 12.44 -3.76 -6.09
N PRO A 34 11.20 -3.64 -6.58
CA PRO A 34 10.50 -2.37 -6.60
C PRO A 34 10.10 -1.96 -5.18
N ILE A 35 10.66 -0.85 -4.71
CA ILE A 35 10.37 -0.24 -3.41
C ILE A 35 9.31 0.84 -3.61
N ILE A 36 8.20 0.71 -2.91
CA ILE A 36 7.11 1.69 -2.86
C ILE A 36 7.40 2.67 -1.73
N LYS A 37 7.19 3.95 -2.02
CA LYS A 37 7.24 5.04 -1.04
C LYS A 37 5.93 5.80 -1.07
N LEU A 38 5.17 5.75 0.02
CA LEU A 38 3.91 6.45 0.22
C LEU A 38 4.17 7.74 1.00
N TYR A 39 3.66 8.85 0.49
CA TYR A 39 3.70 10.15 1.16
C TYR A 39 2.34 10.49 1.71
N THR A 40 2.32 11.24 2.82
CA THR A 40 1.09 11.73 3.44
C THR A 40 1.09 13.25 3.53
N ASN A 41 -0.07 13.82 3.88
CA ASN A 41 -0.23 15.26 4.12
C ASN A 41 0.28 15.73 5.50
N GLN A 42 0.88 14.84 6.29
CA GLN A 42 1.48 15.17 7.59
C GLN A 42 2.97 14.81 7.63
N ASP A 43 3.62 14.77 6.46
CA ASP A 43 5.05 14.45 6.28
C ASP A 43 5.50 13.07 6.79
N ILE A 44 4.54 12.19 7.10
CA ILE A 44 4.80 10.77 7.39
C ILE A 44 4.98 10.04 6.07
N VAL A 45 5.96 9.12 6.05
CA VAL A 45 6.29 8.31 4.90
C VAL A 45 6.15 6.83 5.25
N GLY A 46 5.46 6.08 4.40
CA GLY A 46 5.44 4.61 4.43
C GLY A 46 6.35 4.01 3.37
N LEU A 47 7.00 2.90 3.69
CA LEU A 47 7.83 2.13 2.76
C LEU A 47 7.30 0.70 2.67
N GLY A 48 7.29 0.14 1.47
CA GLY A 48 6.94 -1.25 1.22
C GLY A 48 7.64 -1.79 -0.02
N GLU A 49 7.61 -3.11 -0.23
CA GLU A 49 8.33 -3.77 -1.31
C GLU A 49 7.40 -4.67 -2.13
N VAL A 50 7.47 -4.55 -3.45
CA VAL A 50 6.78 -5.44 -4.37
C VAL A 50 7.47 -6.81 -4.40
N ARG A 51 6.84 -7.80 -3.77
CA ARG A 51 7.36 -9.18 -3.64
C ARG A 51 7.61 -9.89 -4.98
N ASP A 52 8.44 -10.93 -4.93
CA ASP A 52 8.65 -11.95 -5.98
C ASP A 52 9.22 -11.39 -7.30
N GLY A 53 10.01 -10.32 -7.16
CA GLY A 53 10.56 -9.56 -8.28
C GLY A 53 9.50 -9.12 -9.27
N ALA A 54 8.26 -8.88 -8.81
CA ALA A 54 7.19 -8.46 -9.68
C ALA A 54 7.49 -7.07 -10.27
N SER A 55 6.76 -6.68 -11.32
CA SER A 55 6.99 -5.40 -11.97
C SER A 55 6.45 -4.26 -11.11
N ALA A 56 7.17 -3.13 -11.09
CA ALA A 56 6.69 -1.86 -10.51
C ALA A 56 5.31 -1.43 -11.02
N ARG A 57 4.93 -1.89 -12.23
CA ARG A 57 3.61 -1.61 -12.82
C ARG A 57 2.45 -2.12 -11.98
N TYR A 58 2.59 -3.26 -11.29
CA TYR A 58 1.53 -3.79 -10.44
C TYR A 58 1.24 -2.87 -9.25
N ALA A 59 2.28 -2.32 -8.64
CA ALA A 59 2.14 -1.31 -7.61
C ALA A 59 1.58 0.02 -8.17
N LEU A 60 2.08 0.51 -9.31
CA LEU A 60 1.57 1.75 -9.93
C LEU A 60 0.08 1.69 -10.24
N MET A 61 -0.45 0.52 -10.60
CA MET A 61 -1.89 0.33 -10.82
C MET A 61 -2.72 0.65 -9.58
N LEU A 62 -2.18 0.41 -8.38
CA LEU A 62 -2.85 0.64 -7.10
C LEU A 62 -2.82 2.11 -6.67
N LYS A 63 -1.94 2.95 -7.26
CA LYS A 63 -1.77 4.36 -6.89
C LYS A 63 -3.11 5.11 -6.85
N SER A 64 -3.88 5.02 -7.94
CA SER A 64 -5.17 5.71 -8.06
C SER A 64 -6.20 5.29 -7.02
N ARG A 65 -6.00 4.14 -6.37
CA ARG A 65 -6.90 3.60 -5.34
C ARG A 65 -6.47 3.97 -3.93
N LEU A 66 -5.22 4.40 -3.74
CA LEU A 66 -4.64 4.78 -2.46
C LEU A 66 -4.65 6.28 -2.20
N LEU A 67 -4.51 7.10 -3.25
CA LEU A 67 -4.51 8.56 -3.10
C LEU A 67 -5.79 9.06 -2.43
N GLY A 68 -5.63 9.90 -1.41
CA GLY A 68 -6.71 10.47 -0.61
C GLY A 68 -7.24 9.56 0.50
N GLU A 69 -6.83 8.29 0.56
CA GLU A 69 -7.24 7.37 1.62
C GLU A 69 -6.44 7.62 2.90
N ASN A 70 -7.08 7.36 4.06
CA ASN A 70 -6.40 7.38 5.34
C ASN A 70 -5.63 6.06 5.53
N PRO A 71 -4.29 6.09 5.67
CA PRO A 71 -3.49 4.87 5.79
C PRO A 71 -3.80 4.06 7.06
N CYS A 72 -4.44 4.65 8.08
CA CYS A 72 -4.86 3.95 9.29
C CYS A 72 -6.14 3.10 9.09
N ASP A 73 -6.87 3.28 7.97
CA ASP A 73 -8.06 2.50 7.63
C ASP A 73 -7.70 1.20 6.89
N ILE A 74 -6.82 0.39 7.48
CA ILE A 74 -6.21 -0.80 6.85
C ILE A 74 -7.28 -1.74 6.28
N ASP A 75 -8.33 -2.09 7.05
CA ASP A 75 -9.40 -2.97 6.59
C ASP A 75 -10.10 -2.47 5.32
N ARG A 76 -10.31 -1.15 5.21
CA ARG A 76 -10.99 -0.53 4.08
C ARG A 76 -10.09 -0.55 2.85
N ILE A 77 -8.82 -0.17 3.02
CA ILE A 77 -7.81 -0.19 1.97
C ILE A 77 -7.61 -1.63 1.46
N MET A 78 -7.35 -2.60 2.35
CA MET A 78 -7.10 -3.98 1.96
C MET A 78 -8.29 -4.63 1.27
N ARG A 79 -9.53 -4.36 1.70
CA ARG A 79 -10.72 -4.84 0.96
C ARG A 79 -10.79 -4.27 -0.46
N LYS A 80 -10.43 -3.00 -0.66
CA LYS A 80 -10.37 -2.35 -1.99
C LYS A 80 -9.28 -2.97 -2.86
N LEU A 81 -8.13 -3.32 -2.25
CA LEU A 81 -6.97 -3.88 -2.93
C LEU A 81 -7.06 -5.39 -3.18
N LYS A 82 -7.83 -6.13 -2.38
CA LYS A 82 -7.93 -7.61 -2.43
C LYS A 82 -8.24 -8.16 -3.83
N GLN A 83 -9.05 -7.45 -4.61
CA GLN A 83 -9.37 -7.85 -6.00
C GLN A 83 -8.17 -7.82 -6.95
N PHE A 84 -7.09 -7.11 -6.59
CA PHE A 84 -5.82 -7.08 -7.32
C PHE A 84 -4.80 -8.06 -6.72
N GLY A 85 -5.14 -8.76 -5.64
CA GLY A 85 -4.34 -9.81 -5.02
C GLY A 85 -4.47 -11.12 -5.80
N GLY A 86 -3.74 -11.23 -6.91
CA GLY A 86 -3.64 -12.46 -7.70
C GLY A 86 -2.57 -13.43 -7.19
N HIS A 87 -2.44 -14.60 -7.82
CA HIS A 87 -1.38 -15.56 -7.51
C HIS A 87 0.02 -15.06 -7.94
N GLY A 88 1.02 -15.32 -7.09
CA GLY A 88 2.44 -15.03 -7.38
C GLY A 88 2.69 -13.55 -7.67
N ARG A 89 3.39 -13.28 -8.78
CA ARG A 89 3.85 -11.93 -9.18
C ARG A 89 2.71 -10.94 -9.42
N LEU A 90 1.49 -11.40 -9.69
CA LEU A 90 0.32 -10.53 -9.87
C LEU A 90 -0.11 -9.86 -8.55
N GLY A 91 0.04 -10.57 -7.42
CA GLY A 91 -0.28 -10.06 -6.08
C GLY A 91 0.82 -9.22 -5.43
N GLY A 92 2.02 -9.20 -6.02
CA GLY A 92 3.18 -8.48 -5.45
C GLY A 92 2.93 -6.99 -5.23
N GLY A 93 2.07 -6.36 -6.04
CA GLY A 93 1.68 -4.97 -5.84
C GLY A 93 0.88 -4.74 -4.57
N VAL A 94 -0.03 -5.66 -4.22
CA VAL A 94 -0.83 -5.58 -2.99
C VAL A 94 0.05 -5.84 -1.77
N SER A 95 0.92 -6.84 -1.85
CA SER A 95 1.88 -7.17 -0.78
C SER A 95 2.88 -6.05 -0.48
N GLY A 96 3.18 -5.16 -1.44
CA GLY A 96 4.06 -4.02 -1.19
C GLY A 96 3.35 -2.81 -0.60
N VAL A 97 2.01 -2.82 -0.58
CA VAL A 97 1.18 -1.76 0.02
C VAL A 97 0.67 -2.17 1.41
N GLU A 98 0.51 -3.48 1.64
CA GLU A 98 0.32 -4.09 2.97
C GLU A 98 1.51 -3.88 3.88
#